data_AF-A0A969RGX4-F1
#
_entry.id   AF-A0A969RGX4-F1
#
_cell.length_a   1.000
_cell.length_b   1.000
_cell.length_c   1.000
_cell.angle_alpha   90.00
_cell.angle_beta   90.00
_cell.angle_gamma   90.00
#
_symmetry.space_group_name_H-M   'P 1'
#
loop_
_entity.id
_entity.type
_entity.pdbx_description
1 polymer ?
#
loop_
_entity_poly.entity_id
_entity_poly.type
_entity_poly.pdbx_seq_one_letter_code
_entity_poly.pdbx_strand_id
1 'polypeptide(L)'
;MRRKVISFKSVSERVILSAFAIALTCTGGTALVLSSAKVATAETHEQSVNNVTDWLFGNLHPELNRRKLRADERGYIREWQAIRTVINQRGLRYQKIAPSLNPCGLPDWSFANDDEALKERLADAVFYSRYSRRIAKPIVAKDSAAVREWLKLKNSMFVAYC
;
A
#
# COMPACT_ATOMS: atom_id res chain seq x y z
N MET A 1 24.76 45.96 -8.90
CA MET A 1 23.56 45.09 -8.97
C MET A 1 23.07 44.81 -7.56
N ARG A 2 21.87 45.28 -7.21
CA ARG A 2 21.33 45.31 -5.84
C ARG A 2 20.63 44.00 -5.50
N ARG A 3 20.99 43.39 -4.37
CA ARG A 3 20.23 42.32 -3.70
C ARG A 3 18.86 42.85 -3.28
N LYS A 4 17.78 42.14 -3.60
CA LYS A 4 16.48 42.32 -2.93
C LYS A 4 16.20 41.09 -2.08
N VAL A 5 16.35 41.28 -0.78
CA VAL A 5 15.80 40.43 0.27
C VAL A 5 14.30 40.62 0.24
N ILE A 6 13.53 39.54 0.09
CA ILE A 6 12.07 39.59 0.24
C ILE A 6 11.75 39.13 1.66
N SER A 7 11.44 40.13 2.49
CA SER A 7 10.84 40.01 3.81
C SER A 7 9.33 40.00 3.62
N PHE A 8 8.64 38.95 4.05
CA PHE A 8 7.18 38.98 4.21
C PHE A 8 6.87 39.23 5.69
N LYS A 9 6.57 40.50 5.99
CA LYS A 9 5.90 40.91 7.21
C LYS A 9 4.40 40.60 7.12
N SER A 10 3.92 40.02 8.21
CA SER A 10 2.58 40.13 8.80
C SER A 10 1.69 41.28 8.31
N VAL A 11 0.43 40.94 7.97
CA VAL A 11 -0.78 41.80 7.94
C VAL A 11 -1.93 40.85 8.33
N SER A 12 -2.44 40.88 9.58
CA SER A 12 -3.52 41.76 10.09
C SER A 12 -4.86 41.48 9.39
N GLU A 13 -5.79 40.73 10.02
CA GLU A 13 -7.02 41.25 10.68
C GLU A 13 -8.07 41.78 9.64
N ARG A 14 -9.36 41.40 9.51
CA ARG A 14 -10.42 40.87 10.41
C ARG A 14 -11.66 40.37 9.60
N VAL A 15 -12.68 39.90 10.36
CA VAL A 15 -14.14 39.87 10.11
C VAL A 15 -14.64 38.62 9.35
N ILE A 16 -15.50 37.76 9.91
CA ILE A 16 -16.91 38.01 10.26
C ILE A 16 -17.33 37.27 11.55
N LEU A 17 -17.88 38.05 12.48
CA LEU A 17 -18.72 37.62 13.59
C LEU A 17 -19.99 36.96 13.06
N SER A 18 -20.28 35.72 13.47
CA SER A 18 -21.67 35.25 13.55
C SER A 18 -21.90 34.68 14.95
N ALA A 19 -22.39 35.54 15.83
CA ALA A 19 -22.96 35.12 17.10
C ALA A 19 -24.37 34.60 16.82
N PHE A 20 -24.53 33.28 16.67
CA PHE A 20 -25.84 32.65 16.79
C PHE A 20 -26.17 32.55 18.29
N ALA A 21 -26.93 33.51 18.79
CA ALA A 21 -27.57 33.41 20.09
C ALA A 21 -28.72 32.40 19.99
N ILE A 22 -28.52 31.20 20.51
CA ILE A 22 -29.61 30.25 20.72
C ILE A 22 -30.01 30.36 22.19
N ALA A 23 -31.13 31.04 22.44
CA ALA A 23 -31.81 30.98 23.74
C ALA A 23 -32.54 29.64 23.82
N LEU A 24 -32.08 28.72 24.68
CA LEU A 24 -32.82 27.52 25.05
C LEU A 24 -33.34 27.67 26.47
N THR A 25 -34.67 27.76 26.59
CA THR A 25 -35.42 27.70 27.85
C THR A 25 -35.43 26.29 28.42
N CYS A 26 -35.38 26.20 29.76
CA CYS A 26 -35.26 24.99 30.57
C CYS A 26 -36.35 23.92 30.32
N THR A 27 -35.94 22.67 30.15
CA THR A 27 -36.25 21.48 30.97
C THR A 27 -36.09 20.21 30.13
N GLY A 28 -35.22 19.31 30.56
CA GLY A 28 -34.89 18.06 29.85
C GLY A 28 -33.44 18.05 29.37
N GLY A 29 -32.53 17.70 30.28
CA GLY A 29 -31.12 17.51 29.97
C GLY A 29 -30.94 16.34 29.01
N THR A 30 -30.91 16.62 27.71
CA THR A 30 -30.34 15.72 26.72
C THR A 30 -28.92 16.20 26.46
N ALA A 31 -27.95 15.47 27.02
CA ALA A 31 -26.56 15.68 26.70
C ALA A 31 -26.39 15.45 25.19
N LEU A 32 -26.07 16.50 24.44
CA LEU A 32 -25.59 16.38 23.08
C LEU A 32 -24.22 15.70 23.13
N VAL A 33 -24.21 14.37 23.05
CA VAL A 33 -23.01 13.60 22.82
C VAL A 33 -22.55 13.93 21.41
N LEU A 34 -21.68 14.93 21.29
CA LEU A 34 -20.87 15.19 20.10
C LEU A 34 -20.02 13.94 19.87
N SER A 35 -20.60 13.00 19.13
CA SER A 35 -19.89 11.82 18.66
C SER A 35 -18.88 12.31 17.65
N SER A 36 -17.62 12.42 18.05
CA SER A 36 -16.53 12.75 17.13
C SER A 36 -16.60 11.80 15.95
N ALA A 37 -17.00 12.31 14.78
CA ALA A 37 -16.98 11.53 13.55
C ALA A 37 -15.52 11.06 13.35
N LYS A 38 -15.29 9.75 13.46
CA LYS A 38 -14.02 9.17 13.03
C LYS A 38 -13.95 9.37 11.53
N VAL A 39 -13.22 10.40 11.10
CA VAL A 39 -12.82 10.52 9.70
C VAL A 39 -11.95 9.30 9.41
N ALA A 40 -12.47 8.37 8.60
CA ALA A 40 -11.68 7.29 8.06
C ALA A 40 -10.60 7.93 7.17
N THR A 41 -9.36 7.92 7.65
CA THR A 41 -8.23 8.43 6.87
C THR A 41 -7.97 7.42 5.75
N ALA A 42 -8.10 7.88 4.51
CA ALA A 42 -7.77 7.08 3.34
C ALA A 42 -6.31 6.60 3.42
N GLU A 43 -6.07 5.37 2.98
CA GLU A 43 -4.74 4.77 3.00
C GLU A 43 -3.79 5.53 2.05
N THR A 44 -2.55 5.78 2.48
CA THR A 44 -1.53 6.41 1.63
C THR A 44 -1.04 5.43 0.57
N HIS A 45 -0.52 5.94 -0.56
CA HIS A 45 0.09 5.10 -1.59
C HIS A 45 1.18 4.17 -1.03
N GLU A 46 2.01 4.66 -0.11
CA GLU A 46 3.05 3.84 0.52
C GLU A 46 2.47 2.71 1.38
N GLN A 47 1.41 3.00 2.13
CA GLN A 47 0.70 1.97 2.88
C GLN A 47 0.11 0.92 1.93
N SER A 48 -0.51 1.34 0.82
CA SER A 48 -1.10 0.42 -0.16
C SER A 48 -0.04 -0.47 -0.80
N VAL A 49 1.11 0.09 -1.17
CA VAL A 49 2.26 -0.67 -1.68
C VAL A 49 2.72 -1.71 -0.66
N ASN A 50 2.85 -1.33 0.62
CA ASN A 50 3.28 -2.26 1.66
C ASN A 50 2.24 -3.36 1.91
N ASN A 51 0.96 -3.03 1.93
CA ASN A 51 -0.13 -3.99 2.14
C ASN A 51 -0.21 -5.03 1.01
N VAL A 52 -0.11 -4.60 -0.25
CA VAL A 52 -0.01 -5.52 -1.40
C VAL A 52 1.24 -6.39 -1.29
N THR A 53 2.37 -5.80 -0.93
CA THR A 53 3.64 -6.52 -0.78
C THR A 53 3.52 -7.60 0.29
N ASP A 54 2.97 -7.27 1.46
CA ASP A 54 2.77 -8.21 2.58
C ASP A 54 1.83 -9.35 2.18
N TRP A 55 0.77 -9.06 1.41
CA TRP A 55 -0.14 -10.09 0.92
C TRP A 55 0.55 -11.08 -0.02
N LEU A 56 1.22 -10.57 -1.05
CA LEU A 56 1.93 -11.40 -2.03
C LEU A 56 3.07 -12.19 -1.38
N PHE A 57 3.83 -11.56 -0.49
CA PHE A 57 4.89 -12.20 0.27
C PHE A 57 4.34 -13.30 1.20
N GLY A 58 3.22 -13.04 1.88
CA GLY A 58 2.58 -14.03 2.76
C GLY A 58 2.08 -15.27 2.01
N ASN A 59 1.64 -15.12 0.76
CA ASN A 59 1.25 -16.25 -0.08
C ASN A 59 2.45 -17.06 -0.57
N LEU A 60 3.60 -16.40 -0.78
CA LEU A 60 4.85 -17.05 -1.16
C LEU A 60 5.44 -17.86 0.00
N HIS A 61 5.23 -17.41 1.24
CA HIS A 61 5.79 -17.97 2.47
C HIS A 61 4.72 -18.33 3.51
N PRO A 62 3.83 -19.29 3.21
CA PRO A 62 2.78 -19.71 4.14
C PRO A 62 3.34 -20.21 5.47
N GLU A 63 4.54 -20.78 5.50
CA GLU A 63 5.24 -21.25 6.70
C GLU A 63 5.53 -20.14 7.72
N LEU A 64 5.57 -18.88 7.29
CA LEU A 64 5.75 -17.73 8.17
C LEU A 64 4.45 -17.31 8.86
N ASN A 65 3.30 -17.87 8.47
CA ASN A 65 1.98 -17.52 9.01
C ASN A 65 1.73 -16.00 9.04
N ARG A 66 2.22 -15.27 8.02
CA ARG A 66 2.13 -13.81 7.91
C ARG A 66 2.69 -13.03 9.10
N ARG A 67 3.59 -13.63 9.90
CA ARG A 67 4.28 -12.91 10.98
C ARG A 67 5.23 -11.86 10.41
N LYS A 68 5.57 -10.86 11.23
CA LYS A 68 6.61 -9.89 10.89
C LYS A 68 7.97 -10.56 10.70
N LEU A 69 8.73 -10.08 9.72
CA LEU A 69 10.11 -10.50 9.50
C LEU A 69 11.01 -9.98 10.61
N ARG A 70 11.95 -10.82 11.04
CA ARG A 70 13.02 -10.47 11.99
C ARG A 70 14.20 -9.88 11.23
N ALA A 71 14.99 -9.02 11.90
CA ALA A 71 16.08 -8.29 11.26
C ALA A 71 17.20 -9.19 10.71
N ASP A 72 17.35 -10.40 11.24
CA ASP A 72 18.31 -11.42 10.80
C ASP A 72 17.82 -12.23 9.59
N GLU A 73 16.55 -12.11 9.19
CA GLU A 73 15.92 -12.86 8.09
C GLU A 73 16.21 -12.21 6.73
N ARG A 74 17.50 -12.01 6.45
CA ARG A 74 18.00 -11.25 5.28
C ARG A 74 17.51 -11.78 3.94
N GLY A 75 17.29 -13.09 3.81
CA GLY A 75 16.73 -13.69 2.60
C GLY A 75 15.31 -13.21 2.33
N TYR A 76 14.42 -13.38 3.32
CA TYR A 76 13.04 -12.92 3.25
C TYR A 76 12.92 -11.41 3.08
N ILE A 77 13.74 -10.63 3.80
CA ILE A 77 13.76 -9.17 3.65
C ILE A 77 14.09 -8.78 2.21
N ARG A 78 15.04 -9.45 1.56
CA ARG A 78 15.43 -9.19 0.18
C ARG A 78 14.30 -9.53 -0.80
N GLU A 79 13.63 -10.65 -0.61
CA GLU A 79 12.48 -11.04 -1.43
C GLU A 79 11.33 -10.05 -1.29
N TRP A 80 11.00 -9.66 -0.07
CA TRP A 80 9.98 -8.66 0.23
C TRP A 80 10.30 -7.32 -0.46
N GLN A 81 11.55 -6.86 -0.40
CA GLN A 81 12.00 -5.63 -1.07
C GLN A 81 11.92 -5.73 -2.60
N ALA A 82 12.20 -6.91 -3.17
CA ALA A 82 12.09 -7.16 -4.60
C ALA A 82 10.63 -7.04 -5.07
N ILE A 83 9.69 -7.65 -4.34
CA ILE A 83 8.25 -7.53 -4.59
C ILE A 83 7.83 -6.05 -4.50
N ARG A 84 8.16 -5.38 -3.39
CA ARG A 84 7.81 -3.95 -3.17
C ARG A 84 8.27 -3.06 -4.31
N THR A 85 9.46 -3.31 -4.84
CA THR A 85 10.02 -2.53 -5.96
C THR A 85 9.15 -2.64 -7.21
N VAL A 86 8.72 -3.85 -7.58
CA VAL A 86 7.83 -4.07 -8.73
C VAL A 86 6.48 -3.39 -8.52
N ILE A 87 5.90 -3.54 -7.32
CA ILE A 87 4.61 -2.94 -6.96
C ILE A 87 4.66 -1.40 -7.07
N ASN A 88 5.68 -0.79 -6.46
CA ASN A 88 5.83 0.66 -6.44
C ASN A 88 6.09 1.25 -7.84
N GLN A 89 6.80 0.53 -8.71
CA GLN A 89 7.11 1.01 -10.05
C GLN A 89 5.91 0.90 -11.01
N ARG A 90 5.26 -0.27 -11.04
CA ARG A 90 4.30 -0.61 -12.10
C ARG A 90 3.28 -1.70 -11.72
N GLY A 91 3.16 -2.07 -10.44
CA GLY A 91 2.27 -3.15 -10.00
C GLY A 91 1.00 -2.68 -9.29
N LEU A 92 0.96 -1.45 -8.80
CA LEU A 92 -0.21 -0.92 -8.11
C LEU A 92 -1.00 0.02 -9.03
N ARG A 93 -2.24 -0.36 -9.35
CA ARG A 93 -3.23 0.57 -9.88
C ARG A 93 -3.98 1.17 -8.70
N TYR A 94 -3.43 2.26 -8.17
CA TYR A 94 -4.09 3.00 -7.10
C TYR A 94 -5.34 3.68 -7.68
N GLN A 95 -6.49 3.08 -7.44
CA GLN A 95 -7.77 3.73 -7.62
C GLN A 95 -8.35 3.85 -6.24
N LYS A 96 -8.46 5.08 -5.73
CA LYS A 96 -9.21 5.39 -4.51
C LYS A 96 -10.67 5.02 -4.76
N ILE A 97 -11.02 3.77 -4.50
CA ILE A 97 -12.41 3.32 -4.55
C ILE A 97 -13.10 4.01 -3.37
N ALA A 98 -14.25 4.65 -3.62
CA ALA A 98 -15.06 5.23 -2.54
C ALA A 98 -15.30 4.17 -1.44
N PRO A 99 -15.41 4.56 -0.15
CA PRO A 99 -15.53 3.60 0.94
C PRO A 99 -16.63 2.57 0.64
N SER A 100 -16.24 1.31 0.45
CA SER A 100 -17.18 0.27 0.06
C SER A 100 -18.04 -0.12 1.27
N LEU A 101 -19.36 -0.14 1.08
CA LEU A 101 -20.35 -0.59 2.08
C LEU A 101 -20.43 -2.13 2.21
N ASN A 102 -19.49 -2.87 1.61
CA ASN A 102 -19.48 -4.33 1.60
C ASN A 102 -18.90 -4.88 2.91
N PRO A 103 -19.42 -6.02 3.43
CA PRO A 103 -18.93 -6.63 4.69
C PRO A 103 -17.46 -7.07 4.60
N CYS A 104 -16.94 -7.20 3.37
CA CYS A 104 -15.57 -7.57 3.06
C CYS A 104 -14.60 -6.38 2.96
N GLY A 105 -15.08 -5.12 3.00
CA GLY A 105 -14.25 -3.91 2.97
C GLY A 105 -13.17 -3.92 1.89
N LEU A 106 -13.53 -3.63 0.63
CA LEU A 106 -12.52 -3.46 -0.42
C LEU A 106 -11.56 -2.34 0.01
N PRO A 107 -10.23 -2.57 -0.01
CA PRO A 107 -9.29 -1.52 0.32
C PRO A 107 -9.40 -0.36 -0.69
N ASP A 108 -8.93 0.83 -0.31
CA ASP A 108 -8.89 2.02 -1.17
C ASP A 108 -7.90 1.87 -2.38
N TRP A 109 -7.47 0.65 -2.69
CA TRP A 109 -6.58 0.29 -3.80
C TRP A 109 -7.04 -1.00 -4.46
N SER A 110 -6.73 -1.15 -5.76
CA SER A 110 -6.94 -2.39 -6.50
C SER A 110 -5.63 -2.88 -7.09
N PHE A 111 -5.30 -4.13 -6.79
CA PHE A 111 -4.29 -4.93 -7.47
C PHE A 111 -4.96 -5.85 -8.51
N ALA A 112 -4.79 -5.52 -9.79
CA ALA A 112 -5.33 -6.32 -10.88
C ALA A 112 -4.48 -7.60 -11.04
N ASN A 113 -5.02 -8.73 -10.61
CA ASN A 113 -4.33 -10.03 -10.62
C ASN A 113 -4.51 -10.81 -11.94
N ASP A 114 -4.97 -10.15 -12.98
CA ASP A 114 -5.13 -10.67 -14.34
C ASP A 114 -4.01 -10.22 -15.29
N ASP A 115 -3.21 -9.22 -14.91
CA ASP A 115 -2.04 -8.76 -15.67
C ASP A 115 -0.91 -9.80 -15.61
N GLU A 116 -0.83 -10.65 -16.65
CA GLU A 116 0.24 -11.64 -16.78
C GLU A 116 1.63 -11.01 -16.79
N ALA A 117 1.83 -9.85 -17.43
CA ALA A 117 3.13 -9.20 -17.47
C ALA A 117 3.56 -8.71 -16.08
N LEU A 118 2.62 -8.35 -15.22
CA LEU A 118 2.91 -8.07 -13.81
C LEU A 118 3.33 -9.33 -13.04
N LYS A 119 2.62 -10.45 -13.22
CA LYS A 119 2.97 -11.71 -12.58
C LYS A 119 4.37 -12.19 -12.98
N GLU A 120 4.72 -12.08 -14.25
CA GLU A 120 6.06 -12.43 -14.76
C GLU A 120 7.15 -11.56 -14.12
N ARG A 121 6.93 -10.24 -14.05
CA ARG A 121 7.89 -9.32 -13.39
C ARG A 121 8.05 -9.60 -11.90
N LEU A 122 6.96 -9.97 -11.21
CA LEU A 122 7.02 -10.36 -9.80
C LEU A 122 7.79 -11.66 -9.60
N ALA A 123 7.54 -12.66 -10.45
CA ALA A 123 8.26 -13.93 -10.44
C ALA A 123 9.76 -13.72 -10.72
N ASP A 124 10.11 -12.90 -11.72
CA ASP A 124 11.50 -12.53 -12.03
C ASP A 124 12.18 -11.85 -10.84
N ALA A 125 11.52 -10.85 -10.25
CA ALA A 125 12.08 -10.08 -9.14
C ALA A 125 12.44 -11.00 -7.96
N VAL A 126 11.54 -11.93 -7.59
CA VAL A 126 11.82 -12.88 -6.53
C VAL A 126 12.86 -13.91 -6.95
N PHE A 127 12.76 -14.49 -8.15
CA PHE A 127 13.72 -15.47 -8.65
C PHE A 127 15.15 -14.92 -8.62
N TYR A 128 15.39 -13.74 -9.18
CA TYR A 128 16.72 -13.14 -9.20
C TYR A 128 17.18 -12.62 -7.83
N SER A 129 16.27 -12.31 -6.91
CA SER A 129 16.63 -11.99 -5.52
C SER A 129 17.22 -13.21 -4.79
N ARG A 130 16.69 -14.41 -5.05
CA ARG A 130 17.19 -15.70 -4.54
C ARG A 130 18.47 -16.14 -5.25
N TYR A 131 18.49 -15.99 -6.58
CA TYR A 131 19.60 -16.43 -7.43
C TYR A 131 20.38 -15.25 -8.00
N SER A 132 20.91 -14.40 -7.14
CA SER A 132 21.67 -13.20 -7.54
C SER A 132 22.81 -13.48 -8.56
N ARG A 133 23.44 -14.66 -8.53
CA ARG A 133 24.46 -15.09 -9.52
C ARG A 133 23.90 -15.28 -10.94
N ARG A 134 22.59 -15.30 -11.10
CA ARG A 134 21.86 -15.43 -12.38
C ARG A 134 21.32 -14.09 -12.86
N ILE A 135 21.53 -12.97 -12.16
CA ILE A 135 21.15 -11.64 -12.65
C ILE A 135 21.69 -11.45 -14.08
N ALA A 136 20.85 -10.92 -14.97
CA ALA A 136 21.09 -10.76 -16.41
C ALA A 136 21.23 -12.06 -17.24
N LYS A 137 21.00 -13.24 -16.65
CA LYS A 137 20.89 -14.49 -17.40
C LYS A 137 19.42 -14.88 -17.56
N PRO A 138 18.89 -14.97 -18.79
CA PRO A 138 17.51 -15.37 -19.00
C PRO A 138 17.28 -16.80 -18.52
N ILE A 139 16.08 -17.06 -18.01
CA ILE A 139 15.62 -18.42 -17.69
C ILE A 139 15.39 -19.13 -19.02
N VAL A 140 16.29 -20.04 -19.37
CA VAL A 140 16.22 -20.79 -20.64
C VAL A 140 15.35 -22.03 -20.47
N ALA A 141 14.51 -22.35 -21.45
CA ALA A 141 13.55 -23.47 -21.40
C ALA A 141 14.21 -24.84 -21.11
N LYS A 142 15.48 -25.01 -21.46
CA LYS A 142 16.27 -26.22 -21.18
C LYS A 142 16.63 -26.41 -19.70
N ASP A 143 16.56 -25.36 -18.87
CA ASP A 143 16.77 -25.43 -17.43
C ASP A 143 15.45 -25.73 -16.73
N SER A 144 15.04 -27.00 -16.76
CA SER A 144 13.75 -27.45 -16.24
C SER A 144 13.59 -27.23 -14.74
N ALA A 145 14.68 -27.06 -13.98
CA ALA A 145 14.62 -26.71 -12.56
C ALA A 145 14.28 -25.23 -12.37
N ALA A 146 15.02 -24.34 -13.03
CA ALA A 146 14.77 -22.90 -12.95
C ALA A 146 13.36 -22.53 -13.47
N VAL A 147 12.92 -23.15 -14.57
CA VAL A 147 11.57 -22.94 -15.12
C VAL A 147 10.48 -23.37 -14.13
N ARG A 148 10.61 -24.55 -13.52
CA ARG A 148 9.63 -25.04 -12.54
C ARG A 148 9.54 -24.15 -11.32
N GLU A 149 10.68 -23.70 -10.82
CA GLU A 149 10.70 -22.79 -9.68
C GLU A 149 10.06 -21.45 -10.03
N TRP A 150 10.44 -20.86 -11.15
CA TRP A 150 9.87 -19.59 -11.59
C TRP A 150 8.34 -19.67 -11.79
N LEU A 151 7.84 -20.77 -12.38
CA LEU A 151 6.40 -21.00 -12.51
C LEU A 151 5.71 -21.12 -11.14
N LYS A 152 6.35 -21.76 -10.16
CA LYS A 152 5.84 -21.80 -8.79
C LYS A 152 5.72 -20.39 -8.21
N LEU A 153 6.76 -19.56 -8.36
CA LEU A 153 6.74 -18.16 -7.91
C LEU A 153 5.58 -17.40 -8.56
N LYS A 154 5.46 -17.50 -9.89
CA LYS A 154 4.40 -16.82 -10.66
C LYS A 154 3.00 -17.19 -10.16
N ASN A 155 2.77 -18.48 -9.93
CA ASN A 155 1.45 -18.99 -9.54
C ASN A 155 1.10 -18.76 -8.06
N SER A 156 2.09 -18.46 -7.20
CA SER A 156 1.86 -18.13 -5.79
C SER A 156 1.51 -16.65 -5.55
N MET A 157 1.73 -15.78 -6.53
CA MET A 157 1.63 -14.32 -6.37
C MET A 157 0.29 -13.79 -6.87
N PHE A 158 -0.76 -14.04 -6.07
CA PHE A 158 -2.09 -13.49 -6.31
C PHE A 158 -2.63 -12.70 -5.12
N VAL A 159 -3.44 -11.68 -5.38
CA VAL A 159 -4.29 -11.04 -4.37
C VAL A 159 -5.71 -11.56 -4.57
N ALA A 160 -6.30 -12.07 -3.51
CA ALA A 160 -7.72 -12.43 -3.47
C ALA A 160 -8.44 -11.33 -2.68
N TYR A 161 -9.52 -10.80 -3.26
CA TYR A 161 -10.46 -9.97 -2.53
C TYR A 161 -11.49 -10.88 -1.86
N CYS A 162 -11.91 -10.50 -0.67
CA CYS A 162 -13.02 -11.15 0.02
C CYS A 162 -14.36 -10.81 -0.63
#